data_AF-A0A413SUG5-F1
#
_entry.id   AF-A0A413SUG5-F1
#
_cell.length_a   1.000
_cell.length_b   1.000
_cell.length_c   1.000
_cell.angle_alpha   90.00
_cell.angle_beta   90.00
_cell.angle_gamma   90.00
#
_symmetry.space_group_name_H-M   'P 1'
#
loop_
_entity.id
_entity.type
_entity.pdbx_description
1 polymer ?
#
loop_
_entity_poly.entity_id
_entity_poly.type
_entity_poly.pdbx_seq_one_letter_code
_entity_poly.pdbx_strand_id
1 'polypeptide(L)'
;MNKKLFLISAIACCCSLSSCDMDLTPETNIATDESVRNVGDCEKYSKLFHAEWRGYIQGSIAATELVQSGQVVATSDYGNTYGAYYRWDFQITDGTVQSCWSSNYNYIANANLLIQKAALLLEDPQISDADKQEIKLYMGHAYFSRAMAYRELALHFCKDYNPSTAASEYGVPLVDTYNPGPNAETY
;
A
#
# COMPACT_ATOMS: atom_id res chain seq x y z
N MET A 1 -18.10 -3.31 65.18
CA MET A 1 -17.49 -3.10 63.85
C MET A 1 -18.11 -1.86 63.22
N ASN A 2 -17.34 -0.78 63.03
CA ASN A 2 -17.87 0.55 62.70
C ASN A 2 -18.30 0.62 61.23
N LYS A 3 -19.61 0.54 60.96
CA LYS A 3 -20.22 0.59 59.61
C LYS A 3 -19.73 1.77 58.75
N LYS A 4 -19.35 2.89 59.39
CA LYS A 4 -18.77 4.07 58.72
C LYS A 4 -17.39 3.81 58.11
N LEU A 5 -16.56 2.97 58.74
CA LEU A 5 -15.22 2.63 58.25
C LEU A 5 -15.28 1.69 57.04
N PHE A 6 -16.28 0.79 57.01
CA PHE A 6 -16.55 -0.10 55.89
C PHE A 6 -17.05 0.67 54.64
N LEU A 7 -17.90 1.68 54.84
CA LEU A 7 -18.39 2.52 53.74
C LEU A 7 -17.27 3.34 53.09
N ILE A 8 -16.35 3.90 53.88
CA ILE A 8 -15.22 4.70 53.37
C ILE A 8 -14.22 3.81 52.62
N SER A 9 -13.96 2.59 53.13
CA SER A 9 -13.13 1.60 52.45
C SER A 9 -13.73 1.11 51.13
N ALA A 10 -15.06 0.98 51.06
CA ALA A 10 -15.75 0.57 49.83
C ALA A 10 -15.72 1.68 48.76
N ILE A 11 -15.90 2.95 49.14
CA ILE A 11 -15.87 4.09 48.22
C ILE A 11 -14.44 4.32 47.67
N ALA A 12 -13.41 4.19 48.51
CA ALA A 12 -12.02 4.30 48.08
C ALA A 12 -11.61 3.20 47.08
N CYS A 13 -12.16 1.99 47.23
CA CYS A 13 -11.92 0.87 46.32
C CYS A 13 -12.62 1.06 44.95
N CYS A 14 -13.78 1.72 44.92
CA CYS A 14 -14.49 2.05 43.67
C CYS A 14 -13.79 3.16 42.87
N CYS A 15 -13.15 4.14 43.53
CA CYS A 15 -12.39 5.19 42.85
C CYS A 15 -11.04 4.71 42.28
N SER A 16 -10.54 3.53 42.67
CA SER A 16 -9.38 2.90 42.05
C SER A 16 -9.70 2.05 40.81
N LEU A 17 -10.99 1.92 40.45
CA LEU A 17 -11.46 1.20 39.27
C LEU A 17 -11.81 2.12 38.08
N SER A 18 -11.64 3.44 38.20
CA SER A 18 -11.54 4.32 37.02
C SER A 18 -10.17 4.10 36.36
N SER A 19 -10.04 2.88 35.83
CA SER A 19 -8.92 2.38 35.07
C SER A 19 -8.80 3.14 33.75
N CYS A 20 -7.56 3.32 33.33
CA CYS A 20 -7.08 3.81 32.04
C CYS A 20 -8.08 3.65 30.89
N ASP A 21 -8.27 4.72 30.12
CA ASP A 21 -8.80 4.64 28.77
C ASP A 21 -7.85 3.75 27.95
N MET A 22 -8.28 2.52 27.68
CA MET A 22 -7.50 1.51 26.95
C MET A 22 -7.89 1.52 25.46
N ASP A 23 -8.87 2.35 25.07
CA ASP A 23 -9.23 2.58 23.68
C ASP A 23 -8.30 3.65 23.07
N LEU A 24 -6.99 3.46 23.27
CA LEU A 24 -5.97 4.32 22.69
C LEU A 24 -5.79 3.96 21.22
N THR A 25 -6.17 4.86 20.33
CA THR A 25 -5.77 4.79 18.92
C THR A 25 -4.34 5.30 18.76
N PRO A 26 -3.50 4.70 17.90
CA PRO A 26 -2.15 5.21 17.68
C PRO A 26 -2.19 6.66 17.17
N GLU A 27 -1.45 7.56 17.80
CA GLU A 27 -1.46 9.00 17.44
C GLU A 27 -0.99 9.27 16.00
N THR A 28 -0.19 8.36 15.43
CA THR A 28 0.41 8.51 14.11
C THR A 28 -0.33 7.75 13.01
N ASN A 29 -1.39 7.01 13.34
CA ASN A 29 -2.14 6.20 12.38
C ASN A 29 -3.62 6.61 12.39
N ILE A 30 -4.25 6.54 11.22
CA ILE A 30 -5.69 6.72 11.08
C ILE A 30 -6.33 5.35 10.84
N ALA A 31 -7.54 5.17 11.35
CA ALA A 31 -8.32 3.99 11.04
C ALA A 31 -8.66 3.97 9.53
N THR A 32 -8.71 2.79 8.93
CA THR A 32 -8.88 2.66 7.47
C THR A 32 -10.23 3.18 6.98
N ASP A 33 -11.28 3.02 7.78
CA ASP A 33 -12.61 3.57 7.53
C ASP A 33 -12.64 5.10 7.56
N GLU A 34 -11.74 5.72 8.31
CA GLU A 34 -11.59 7.18 8.42
C GLU A 34 -10.61 7.79 7.40
N SER A 35 -9.94 6.96 6.60
CA SER A 35 -8.84 7.37 5.72
C SER A 35 -9.24 8.25 4.54
N VAL A 36 -10.51 8.21 4.11
CA VAL A 36 -11.04 8.99 2.99
C VAL A 36 -12.45 9.48 3.35
N ARG A 37 -12.56 10.74 3.79
CA ARG A 37 -13.86 11.35 4.21
C ARG A 37 -14.23 12.61 3.44
N ASN A 38 -13.29 13.21 2.73
CA ASN A 38 -13.49 14.45 1.97
C ASN A 38 -12.46 14.54 0.82
N VAL A 39 -12.58 15.59 0.01
CA VAL A 39 -11.66 15.88 -1.10
C VAL A 39 -10.20 16.02 -0.65
N GLY A 40 -9.95 16.60 0.54
CA GLY A 40 -8.61 16.78 1.09
C GLY A 40 -7.94 15.45 1.43
N ASP A 41 -8.69 14.44 1.86
CA ASP A 41 -8.16 13.10 2.07
C ASP A 41 -7.82 12.41 0.74
N CYS A 42 -8.64 12.62 -0.30
CA CYS A 42 -8.33 12.16 -1.66
C CYS A 42 -7.04 12.80 -2.19
N GLU A 43 -6.82 14.09 -1.93
CA GLU A 43 -5.58 14.79 -2.29
C GLU A 43 -4.35 14.19 -1.57
N LYS A 44 -4.48 13.78 -0.29
CA LYS A 44 -3.40 13.11 0.43
C LYS A 44 -3.01 11.78 -0.22
N TYR A 45 -3.99 10.98 -0.67
CA TYR A 45 -3.71 9.76 -1.45
C TYR A 45 -3.03 10.09 -2.78
N SER A 46 -3.45 11.14 -3.47
CA SER A 46 -2.77 11.61 -4.67
C SER A 46 -1.28 11.92 -4.39
N LYS A 47 -0.96 12.60 -3.28
CA LYS A 47 0.42 12.87 -2.84
C LYS A 47 1.16 11.58 -2.48
N LEU A 48 0.50 10.63 -1.82
CA LEU A 48 1.04 9.30 -1.51
C LEU A 48 1.49 8.59 -2.80
N PHE A 49 0.62 8.49 -3.81
CA PHE A 49 0.96 7.86 -5.09
C PHE A 49 2.18 8.52 -5.76
N HIS A 50 2.26 9.85 -5.74
CA HIS A 50 3.43 10.55 -6.27
C HIS A 50 4.72 10.24 -5.50
N ALA A 51 4.63 10.10 -4.17
CA ALA A 51 5.78 9.73 -3.34
C ALA A 51 6.20 8.27 -3.59
N GLU A 52 5.24 7.35 -3.65
CA GLU A 52 5.43 5.94 -3.98
C GLU A 52 6.15 5.78 -5.34
N TRP A 53 5.60 6.37 -6.41
CA TRP A 53 6.19 6.25 -7.75
C TRP A 53 7.54 6.93 -7.88
N ARG A 54 7.75 8.05 -7.19
CA ARG A 54 9.08 8.68 -7.13
C ARG A 54 10.10 7.75 -6.50
N GLY A 55 9.75 7.14 -5.37
CA GLY A 55 10.62 6.18 -4.67
C GLY A 55 10.88 4.93 -5.49
N TYR A 56 9.86 4.40 -6.16
CA TYR A 56 9.96 3.20 -6.97
C TYR A 56 10.87 3.41 -8.20
N ILE A 57 10.61 4.46 -9.00
CA ILE A 57 11.32 4.71 -10.26
C ILE A 57 12.78 5.13 -10.03
N GLN A 58 13.08 5.79 -8.91
CA GLN A 58 14.44 6.22 -8.57
C GLN A 58 15.17 5.23 -7.64
N GLY A 59 14.53 4.11 -7.33
CA GLY A 59 14.98 3.16 -6.33
C GLY A 59 15.95 2.10 -6.86
N SER A 60 16.19 1.09 -6.01
CA SER A 60 17.06 -0.04 -6.35
C SER A 60 16.57 -0.87 -7.53
N ILE A 61 15.26 -0.91 -7.78
CA ILE A 61 14.64 -1.68 -8.87
C ILE A 61 15.15 -1.17 -10.24
N ALA A 62 15.06 0.14 -10.49
CA ALA A 62 15.56 0.75 -11.73
C ALA A 62 17.08 0.55 -11.89
N ALA A 63 17.83 0.57 -10.79
CA ALA A 63 19.28 0.28 -10.83
C ALA A 63 19.55 -1.18 -11.20
N THR A 64 18.79 -2.14 -10.66
CA THR A 64 18.95 -3.57 -11.00
C THR A 64 18.56 -3.87 -12.44
N GLU A 65 17.50 -3.24 -12.96
CA GLU A 65 17.11 -3.34 -14.37
C GLU A 65 18.21 -2.83 -15.30
N LEU A 66 18.82 -1.69 -14.98
CA LEU A 66 19.95 -1.15 -15.76
C LEU A 66 21.14 -2.12 -15.75
N VAL A 67 21.46 -2.72 -14.60
CA VAL A 67 22.51 -3.73 -14.50
C VAL A 67 22.19 -4.95 -15.35
N GLN A 68 20.95 -5.43 -15.34
CA GLN A 68 20.51 -6.58 -16.14
C GLN A 68 20.44 -6.29 -17.63
N SER A 69 20.27 -5.03 -18.04
CA SER A 69 20.23 -4.64 -19.46
C SER A 69 21.52 -4.95 -20.24
N GLY A 70 22.63 -5.20 -19.54
CA GLY A 70 23.95 -5.39 -20.14
C GLY A 70 24.60 -4.10 -20.65
N GLN A 71 23.96 -2.94 -20.45
CA GLN A 71 24.49 -1.63 -20.87
C GLN A 71 25.57 -1.08 -19.92
N VAL A 72 25.75 -1.68 -18.75
CA VAL A 72 26.77 -1.33 -17.77
C VAL A 72 27.70 -2.51 -17.52
N VAL A 73 28.99 -2.25 -17.37
CA VAL A 73 30.02 -3.28 -17.18
C VAL A 73 30.79 -2.99 -15.90
N ALA A 74 31.04 -4.04 -15.11
CA ALA A 74 31.81 -3.93 -13.87
C ALA A 74 33.27 -3.53 -14.15
N THR A 75 33.78 -2.55 -13.40
CA THR A 75 35.20 -2.16 -13.41
C THR A 75 36.01 -3.05 -12.47
N SER A 76 37.35 -2.98 -12.55
CA SER A 76 38.25 -3.75 -11.67
C SER A 76 38.05 -3.47 -10.19
N ASP A 77 37.62 -2.25 -9.85
CA ASP A 77 37.50 -1.76 -8.47
C ASP A 77 36.06 -1.87 -7.95
N TYR A 78 35.21 -2.62 -8.65
CA TYR A 78 33.80 -2.79 -8.33
C TYR A 78 33.59 -3.53 -7.00
N GLY A 79 32.95 -2.85 -6.04
CA GLY A 79 32.67 -3.38 -4.69
C GLY A 79 31.50 -4.38 -4.58
N ASN A 80 31.09 -5.02 -5.68
CA ASN A 80 30.01 -6.02 -5.72
C ASN A 80 28.57 -5.49 -5.46
N THR A 81 28.33 -4.18 -5.55
CA THR A 81 26.98 -3.57 -5.45
C THR A 81 26.09 -3.97 -6.63
N TYR A 82 24.99 -4.68 -6.40
CA TYR A 82 24.15 -5.32 -7.44
C TYR A 82 24.82 -6.49 -8.18
N GLY A 83 25.86 -7.10 -7.60
CA GLY A 83 26.67 -8.10 -8.31
C GLY A 83 25.88 -9.34 -8.70
N ALA A 84 24.86 -9.67 -7.91
CA ALA A 84 23.98 -10.79 -8.22
C ALA A 84 23.13 -10.56 -9.48
N TYR A 85 22.71 -9.31 -9.71
CA TYR A 85 21.99 -8.91 -10.91
C TYR A 85 22.91 -8.87 -12.12
N TYR A 86 24.16 -8.42 -11.94
CA TYR A 86 25.17 -8.42 -13.02
C TYR A 86 25.50 -9.83 -13.50
N ARG A 87 25.63 -10.79 -12.58
CA ARG A 87 25.94 -12.19 -12.89
C ARG A 87 24.70 -13.05 -13.18
N TRP A 88 23.50 -12.46 -13.11
CA TRP A 88 22.24 -13.19 -13.24
C TRP A 88 22.11 -14.36 -12.24
N ASP A 89 22.62 -14.20 -11.01
CA ASP A 89 22.60 -15.23 -9.96
C ASP A 89 21.70 -14.88 -8.74
N PHE A 90 20.87 -13.83 -8.86
CA PHE A 90 19.91 -13.43 -7.84
C PHE A 90 18.84 -14.49 -7.59
N GLN A 91 18.29 -14.50 -6.37
CA GLN A 91 17.32 -15.48 -5.90
C GLN A 91 15.99 -14.81 -5.53
N ILE A 92 14.91 -15.59 -5.42
CA ILE A 92 13.60 -15.08 -5.00
C ILE A 92 13.62 -14.46 -3.59
N THR A 93 14.62 -14.82 -2.78
CA THR A 93 14.84 -14.25 -1.45
C THR A 93 15.56 -12.91 -1.46
N ASP A 94 15.95 -12.40 -2.63
CA ASP A 94 16.59 -11.09 -2.76
C ASP A 94 15.62 -9.97 -2.36
N GLY A 95 16.12 -9.02 -1.57
CA GLY A 95 15.31 -7.94 -1.03
C GLY A 95 14.70 -7.04 -2.10
N THR A 96 15.36 -6.84 -3.24
CA THR A 96 14.81 -6.03 -4.34
C THR A 96 13.68 -6.77 -5.05
N VAL A 97 13.79 -8.09 -5.26
CA VAL A 97 12.69 -8.91 -5.82
C VAL A 97 11.48 -8.89 -4.89
N GLN A 98 11.70 -9.10 -3.59
CA GLN A 98 10.63 -9.04 -2.58
C GLN A 98 10.00 -7.64 -2.48
N SER A 99 10.81 -6.59 -2.60
CA SER A 99 10.33 -5.20 -2.59
C SER A 99 9.50 -4.88 -3.81
N CYS A 100 9.88 -5.35 -5.00
CA CYS A 100 9.09 -5.20 -6.22
C CYS A 100 7.69 -5.82 -6.05
N TRP A 101 7.60 -7.05 -5.54
CA TRP A 101 6.32 -7.69 -5.28
C TRP A 101 5.48 -6.94 -4.24
N SER A 102 6.04 -6.75 -3.05
CA SER A 102 5.31 -6.20 -1.90
C SER A 102 4.91 -4.74 -2.11
N SER A 103 5.77 -3.91 -2.72
CA SER A 103 5.48 -2.50 -2.96
C SER A 103 4.35 -2.32 -3.96
N ASN A 104 4.38 -3.04 -5.08
CA ASN A 104 3.34 -2.92 -6.10
C ASN A 104 1.98 -3.40 -5.58
N TYR A 105 1.91 -4.49 -4.80
CA TYR A 105 0.66 -4.90 -4.16
C TYR A 105 0.17 -3.90 -3.10
N ASN A 106 1.09 -3.22 -2.40
CA ASN A 106 0.72 -2.11 -1.52
C ASN A 106 0.11 -0.93 -2.30
N TYR A 107 0.69 -0.56 -3.45
CA TYR A 107 0.16 0.52 -4.30
C TYR A 107 -1.22 0.16 -4.85
N ILE A 108 -1.43 -1.10 -5.25
CA ILE A 108 -2.75 -1.63 -5.66
C ILE A 108 -3.75 -1.50 -4.52
N ALA A 109 -3.38 -1.88 -3.29
CA ALA A 109 -4.26 -1.77 -2.14
C ALA A 109 -4.66 -0.31 -1.86
N ASN A 110 -3.70 0.62 -1.83
CA ASN A 110 -3.96 2.05 -1.64
C ASN A 110 -4.84 2.62 -2.75
N ALA A 111 -4.61 2.23 -4.00
CA ALA A 111 -5.43 2.63 -5.13
C ALA A 111 -6.87 2.10 -5.03
N ASN A 112 -7.04 0.81 -4.72
CA ASN A 112 -8.37 0.20 -4.56
C ASN A 112 -9.15 0.88 -3.43
N LEU A 113 -8.51 1.19 -2.31
CA LEU A 113 -9.12 1.87 -1.18
C LEU A 113 -9.61 3.27 -1.57
N LEU A 114 -8.78 4.08 -2.24
CA LEU A 114 -9.20 5.40 -2.72
C LEU A 114 -10.34 5.27 -3.72
N ILE A 115 -10.25 4.38 -4.71
CA ILE A 115 -11.29 4.20 -5.73
C ILE A 115 -12.65 3.88 -5.08
N GLN A 116 -12.68 2.94 -4.15
CA GLN A 116 -13.91 2.54 -3.46
C GLN A 116 -14.50 3.69 -2.62
N LYS A 117 -13.68 4.36 -1.82
CA LYS A 117 -14.15 5.43 -0.93
C LYS A 117 -14.51 6.71 -1.68
N ALA A 118 -13.74 7.07 -2.70
CA ALA A 118 -14.01 8.22 -3.56
C ALA A 118 -15.32 8.04 -4.33
N ALA A 119 -15.66 6.81 -4.77
CA ALA A 119 -16.94 6.53 -5.40
C ALA A 119 -18.12 6.89 -4.48
N LEU A 120 -18.04 6.54 -3.19
CA LEU A 120 -19.07 6.90 -2.20
C LEU A 120 -19.15 8.41 -1.97
N LEU A 121 -18.00 9.12 -1.94
CA LEU A 121 -18.00 10.59 -1.82
C LEU A 121 -18.65 11.28 -3.02
N LEU A 122 -18.52 10.73 -4.23
CA LEU A 122 -19.15 11.30 -5.42
C LEU A 122 -20.68 11.20 -5.40
N GLU A 123 -21.23 10.23 -4.65
CA GLU A 123 -22.67 10.05 -4.46
C GLU A 123 -23.24 10.97 -3.36
N ASP A 124 -22.39 11.53 -2.50
CA ASP A 124 -22.82 12.40 -1.40
C ASP A 124 -23.35 13.75 -1.92
N PRO A 125 -24.61 14.13 -1.62
CA PRO A 125 -25.17 15.42 -2.04
C PRO A 125 -24.54 16.63 -1.33
N GLN A 126 -23.81 16.42 -0.22
CA GLN A 126 -23.11 17.49 0.51
C GLN A 126 -21.79 17.91 -0.15
N ILE A 127 -21.26 17.09 -1.07
CA ILE A 127 -20.01 17.40 -1.78
C ILE A 127 -20.31 18.34 -2.95
N SER A 128 -19.57 19.46 -2.99
CA SER A 128 -19.72 20.47 -4.04
C SER A 128 -19.31 19.94 -5.42
N ASP A 129 -19.83 20.53 -6.50
CA ASP A 129 -19.43 20.15 -7.86
C ASP A 129 -17.93 20.37 -8.13
N ALA A 130 -17.34 21.40 -7.52
CA ALA A 130 -15.91 21.65 -7.57
C ALA A 130 -15.11 20.53 -6.90
N ASP A 131 -15.53 20.11 -5.70
CA ASP A 131 -14.88 19.00 -4.99
C ASP A 131 -15.06 17.68 -5.74
N LYS A 132 -16.23 17.44 -6.36
CA LYS A 132 -16.46 16.26 -7.21
C LYS A 132 -15.49 16.21 -8.39
N GLN A 133 -15.13 17.35 -8.97
CA GLN A 133 -14.15 17.42 -10.05
C GLN A 133 -12.75 17.02 -9.56
N GLU A 134 -12.32 17.55 -8.41
CA GLU A 134 -11.04 17.21 -7.78
C GLU A 134 -10.99 15.72 -7.34
N ILE A 135 -12.07 15.21 -6.75
CA ILE A 135 -12.17 13.78 -6.38
C ILE A 135 -12.00 12.90 -7.61
N LYS A 136 -12.62 13.24 -8.76
CA LYS A 136 -12.44 12.48 -10.01
C LYS A 136 -10.99 12.53 -10.51
N LEU A 137 -10.31 13.67 -10.38
CA LEU A 137 -8.88 13.79 -10.70
C LEU A 137 -8.04 12.84 -9.84
N TYR A 138 -8.22 12.88 -8.52
CA TYR A 138 -7.46 12.02 -7.59
C TYR A 138 -7.80 10.53 -7.76
N MET A 139 -9.05 10.20 -8.06
CA MET A 139 -9.46 8.85 -8.44
C MET A 139 -8.78 8.40 -9.74
N GLY A 140 -8.57 9.31 -10.69
CA GLY A 140 -7.75 9.09 -11.88
C GLY A 140 -6.30 8.72 -11.55
N HIS A 141 -5.69 9.38 -10.57
CA HIS A 141 -4.34 9.02 -10.10
C HIS A 141 -4.31 7.62 -9.48
N ALA A 142 -5.33 7.23 -8.71
CA ALA A 142 -5.41 5.85 -8.21
C ALA A 142 -5.54 4.82 -9.33
N TYR A 143 -6.38 5.06 -10.35
CA TYR A 143 -6.47 4.16 -11.51
C TYR A 143 -5.14 4.01 -12.24
N PHE A 144 -4.44 5.14 -12.45
CA PHE A 144 -3.10 5.11 -13.04
C PHE A 144 -2.12 4.31 -12.18
N SER A 145 -2.06 4.56 -10.88
CA SER A 145 -1.19 3.81 -9.95
C SER A 145 -1.49 2.32 -9.97
N ARG A 146 -2.76 1.91 -9.94
CA ARG A 146 -3.12 0.50 -10.02
C ARG A 146 -2.66 -0.15 -11.33
N ALA A 147 -2.87 0.54 -12.46
CA ALA A 147 -2.44 0.04 -13.76
C ALA A 147 -0.91 -0.06 -13.87
N MET A 148 -0.19 0.95 -13.38
CA MET A 148 1.27 0.95 -13.35
C MET A 148 1.81 -0.17 -12.46
N ALA A 149 1.22 -0.41 -11.28
CA ALA A 149 1.64 -1.48 -10.41
C ALA A 149 1.45 -2.86 -11.03
N TYR A 150 0.32 -3.10 -11.72
CA TYR A 150 0.13 -4.34 -12.47
C TYR A 150 1.09 -4.48 -13.65
N ARG A 151 1.43 -3.38 -14.34
CA ARG A 151 2.46 -3.39 -15.38
C ARG A 151 3.80 -3.83 -14.81
N GLU A 152 4.23 -3.25 -13.70
CA GLU A 152 5.50 -3.59 -13.04
C GLU A 152 5.53 -5.04 -12.58
N LEU A 153 4.44 -5.53 -11.97
CA LEU A 153 4.30 -6.93 -11.61
C LEU A 153 4.36 -7.86 -12.84
N ALA A 154 3.64 -7.52 -13.91
CA ALA A 154 3.65 -8.32 -15.12
C ALA A 154 5.04 -8.36 -15.77
N LEU A 155 5.74 -7.22 -15.81
CA LEU A 155 7.08 -7.13 -16.39
C LEU A 155 8.09 -8.01 -15.67
N HIS A 156 7.98 -8.15 -14.34
CA HIS A 156 8.97 -8.84 -13.53
C HIS A 156 8.62 -10.29 -13.21
N PHE A 157 7.34 -10.66 -13.22
CA PHE A 157 6.88 -11.98 -12.73
C PHE A 157 6.09 -12.79 -13.78
N CYS A 158 5.75 -12.21 -14.93
CA CYS A 158 5.13 -12.93 -16.02
C CYS A 158 6.13 -13.22 -17.14
N LYS A 159 5.79 -14.19 -17.98
CA LYS A 159 6.47 -14.34 -19.26
C LYS A 159 6.08 -13.20 -20.20
N ASP A 160 6.93 -12.96 -21.20
CA ASP A 160 6.61 -12.08 -22.32
C ASP A 160 5.26 -12.47 -22.93
N TYR A 161 4.41 -11.46 -23.15
CA TYR A 161 3.08 -11.70 -23.68
C TYR A 161 3.17 -12.34 -25.07
N ASN A 162 2.59 -13.54 -25.19
CA ASN A 162 2.39 -14.22 -26.45
C ASN A 162 0.92 -14.62 -26.59
N PRO A 163 0.18 -14.09 -27.58
CA PRO A 163 -1.25 -14.34 -27.71
C PRO A 163 -1.59 -15.82 -27.95
N SER A 164 -0.65 -16.62 -28.48
CA SER A 164 -0.85 -18.05 -28.69
C SER A 164 -0.74 -18.91 -27.42
N THR A 165 -0.07 -18.42 -26.37
CA THR A 165 0.15 -19.16 -25.11
C THR A 165 -0.47 -18.50 -23.90
N ALA A 166 -0.90 -17.23 -24.00
CA ALA A 166 -1.37 -16.40 -22.89
C ALA A 166 -2.49 -17.06 -22.06
N ALA A 167 -3.39 -17.84 -22.69
CA ALA A 167 -4.49 -18.51 -21.96
C ALA A 167 -4.03 -19.66 -21.06
N SER A 168 -2.79 -20.15 -21.23
CA SER A 168 -2.21 -21.29 -20.51
C SER A 168 -1.04 -20.91 -19.60
N GLU A 169 -0.70 -19.63 -19.56
CA GLU A 169 0.42 -19.11 -18.78
C GLU A 169 -0.10 -18.30 -17.59
N TYR A 170 0.49 -18.53 -16.42
CA TYR A 170 0.12 -17.80 -15.22
C TYR A 170 0.59 -16.34 -15.32
N GLY A 171 -0.28 -15.44 -14.87
CA GLY A 171 0.06 -14.06 -14.59
C GLY A 171 0.33 -13.83 -13.11
N VAL A 172 -0.05 -12.65 -12.62
CA VAL A 172 -0.06 -12.31 -11.19
C VAL A 172 -1.50 -12.29 -10.65
N PRO A 173 -1.73 -12.53 -9.36
CA PRO A 173 -3.03 -12.37 -8.71
C PRO A 173 -3.65 -10.99 -8.98
N LEU A 174 -4.90 -10.97 -9.45
CA LEU A 174 -5.64 -9.75 -9.75
C LEU A 174 -6.56 -9.39 -8.58
N VAL A 175 -6.13 -8.40 -7.80
CA VAL A 175 -6.89 -7.78 -6.70
C VAL A 175 -7.40 -6.41 -7.14
N ASP A 176 -8.71 -6.29 -7.32
CA ASP A 176 -9.37 -5.06 -7.80
C ASP A 176 -10.21 -4.35 -6.72
N THR A 177 -10.29 -4.96 -5.54
CA THR A 177 -11.01 -4.46 -4.37
C THR A 177 -10.09 -4.39 -3.16
N TYR A 178 -10.33 -3.41 -2.28
CA TYR A 178 -9.65 -3.34 -0.98
C TYR A 178 -10.46 -4.14 0.04
N ASN A 179 -10.02 -5.37 0.31
CA ASN A 179 -10.65 -6.26 1.29
C ASN A 179 -9.58 -7.03 2.08
N PRO A 180 -8.81 -6.36 2.96
CA PRO A 180 -7.80 -7.02 3.76
C PRO A 180 -8.48 -7.97 4.78
N GLY A 181 -8.51 -9.25 4.46
CA GLY A 181 -8.91 -10.35 5.33
C GLY A 181 -7.82 -11.41 5.49
N PRO A 182 -7.87 -12.21 6.57
CA PRO A 182 -6.95 -13.34 6.74
C PRO A 182 -7.22 -14.50 5.76
N ASN A 183 -8.33 -14.44 5.01
CA ASN A 183 -8.72 -15.49 4.08
C ASN A 183 -8.12 -15.22 2.69
N ALA A 184 -7.14 -16.03 2.29
CA ALA A 184 -6.54 -15.94 0.96
C ALA A 184 -7.56 -16.20 -0.18
N GLU A 185 -8.69 -16.87 0.09
CA GLU A 185 -9.71 -17.21 -0.91
C GLU A 185 -10.60 -16.01 -1.31
N THR A 186 -10.52 -14.88 -0.60
CA THR A 186 -11.31 -13.67 -0.92
C THR A 186 -10.56 -12.65 -1.79
N TYR A 187 -9.41 -13.05 -2.35
CA TYR A 187 -8.53 -12.22 -3.19
C TYR A 187 -8.34 -12.81 -4.58
#